data_AF-K1MBG3-F1
#
_entry.id   AF-K1MBG3-F1
#
_cell.length_a   1.000
_cell.length_b   1.000
_cell.length_c   1.000
_cell.angle_alpha   90.00
_cell.angle_beta   90.00
_cell.angle_gamma   90.00
#
_symmetry.space_group_name_H-M   'P 1'
#
loop_
_entity.id
_entity.type
_entity.pdbx_description
1 polymer ?
#
loop_
_entity_poly.entity_id
_entity_poly.type
_entity_poly.pdbx_seq_one_letter_code
_entity_poly.pdbx_strand_id
1 'polypeptide(L)'
;MTDKKEDNKDGSVGCAIGFIIIIAVLVGGFLWIRHSNEQSTANIERQERIESQKAKKSNAIKKQKANQTNALIVKNIKAFRSKNDPDTNWSKYVSKVTVNSKANLSVEVNDRFVNLSDKDKTTCMRGINKEATWDAYHYGLISKSKVGNRLWAQIFDDDNNEMGRSTFDVYDNYKWN
;
A
#
# COMPACT_ATOMS: atom_id res chain seq x y z
N MET A 1 -67.65 0.79 77.14
CA MET A 1 -66.18 0.65 77.05
C MET A 1 -65.89 -0.01 75.72
N THR A 2 -65.22 0.75 74.85
CA THR A 2 -64.40 0.35 73.69
C THR A 2 -64.94 -0.61 72.63
N ASP A 3 -65.28 -0.02 71.48
CA ASP A 3 -65.08 -0.54 70.13
C ASP A 3 -63.71 -1.21 69.96
N LYS A 4 -63.66 -2.32 69.22
CA LYS A 4 -62.54 -2.65 68.32
C LYS A 4 -63.06 -3.37 67.08
N LYS A 5 -63.07 -2.65 65.96
CA LYS A 5 -62.92 -3.22 64.62
C LYS A 5 -61.45 -3.64 64.48
N GLU A 6 -61.21 -4.91 64.19
CA GLU A 6 -59.93 -5.36 63.64
C GLU A 6 -60.10 -5.54 62.12
N ASP A 7 -59.62 -4.54 61.39
CA ASP A 7 -59.40 -4.61 59.96
C ASP A 7 -58.15 -5.48 59.71
N ASN A 8 -58.34 -6.70 59.22
CA ASN A 8 -57.24 -7.53 58.71
C ASN A 8 -56.80 -7.02 57.33
N LYS A 9 -55.68 -6.31 57.27
CA LYS A 9 -54.98 -5.92 56.02
C LYS A 9 -53.50 -6.28 56.04
N ASP A 10 -53.15 -7.51 56.40
CA ASP A 10 -51.75 -7.97 56.41
C ASP A 10 -51.44 -9.05 55.35
N GLY A 11 -52.06 -8.96 54.17
CA GLY A 11 -51.84 -9.92 53.07
C GLY A 11 -51.07 -9.39 51.84
N SER A 12 -50.90 -8.07 51.70
CA SER A 12 -50.55 -7.47 50.39
C SER A 12 -49.15 -6.86 50.31
N VAL A 13 -48.46 -6.63 51.43
CA VAL A 13 -47.23 -5.82 51.43
C VAL A 13 -45.99 -6.66 51.07
N GLY A 14 -46.00 -7.97 51.33
CA GLY A 14 -44.87 -8.87 51.03
C GLY A 14 -44.66 -9.16 49.53
N CYS A 15 -45.74 -9.29 48.75
CA CYS A 15 -45.62 -9.56 47.31
C CYS A 15 -45.12 -8.35 46.52
N ALA A 16 -45.57 -7.13 46.86
CA ALA A 16 -45.16 -5.91 46.17
C ALA A 16 -43.65 -5.63 46.29
N ILE A 17 -43.07 -5.87 47.47
CA ILE A 17 -41.64 -5.68 47.72
C ILE A 17 -40.81 -6.71 46.93
N GLY A 18 -41.28 -7.96 46.84
CA GLY A 18 -40.62 -9.01 46.04
C GLY A 18 -40.55 -8.68 44.56
N PHE A 19 -41.64 -8.17 43.97
CA PHE A 19 -41.67 -7.78 42.55
C PHE A 19 -40.74 -6.60 42.23
N ILE A 20 -40.65 -5.61 43.13
CA ILE A 20 -39.76 -4.45 42.93
C ILE A 20 -38.29 -4.88 42.92
N ILE A 21 -37.89 -5.80 43.80
CA ILE A 21 -36.51 -6.32 43.85
C ILE A 21 -36.17 -7.08 42.55
N ILE A 22 -37.09 -7.90 42.05
CA ILE A 22 -36.88 -8.66 40.80
C ILE A 22 -36.69 -7.71 39.61
N ILE A 23 -37.53 -6.67 39.49
CA ILE A 23 -37.41 -5.68 38.41
C ILE A 23 -36.09 -4.91 38.52
N ALA A 24 -35.68 -4.52 39.74
CA ALA A 24 -34.40 -3.82 39.95
C ALA A 24 -33.19 -4.67 39.54
N VAL A 25 -33.20 -5.98 39.84
CA VAL A 25 -32.13 -6.91 39.43
C VAL A 25 -32.13 -7.12 37.91
N LEU A 26 -33.30 -7.25 37.28
CA LEU A 26 -33.40 -7.40 35.82
C LEU A 26 -32.94 -6.14 35.08
N VAL A 27 -33.34 -4.95 35.52
CA VAL A 27 -32.92 -3.67 34.92
C VAL A 27 -31.42 -3.44 35.14
N GLY A 28 -30.92 -3.71 36.35
CA GLY A 28 -29.49 -3.61 36.67
C GLY A 28 -28.62 -4.56 35.83
N GLY A 29 -29.06 -5.82 35.67
CA GLY A 29 -28.39 -6.80 34.82
C GLY A 29 -28.40 -6.40 33.34
N PHE A 30 -29.53 -5.89 32.83
CA PHE A 30 -29.65 -5.47 31.43
C PHE A 30 -28.78 -4.25 31.11
N LEU A 31 -28.72 -3.27 32.02
CA LEU A 31 -27.83 -2.11 31.89
C LEU A 31 -26.35 -2.51 31.94
N TRP A 32 -25.97 -3.46 32.81
CA TRP A 32 -24.59 -3.93 32.90
C TRP A 32 -24.14 -4.71 31.66
N ILE A 33 -25.00 -5.59 31.11
CA ILE A 33 -24.73 -6.31 29.86
C ILE A 33 -24.59 -5.34 28.69
N ARG A 34 -25.48 -4.34 28.60
CA ARG A 34 -25.42 -3.33 27.53
C ARG A 34 -24.15 -2.48 27.61
N HIS A 35 -23.78 -2.01 28.80
CA HIS A 35 -22.59 -1.17 28.99
C HIS A 35 -21.29 -1.95 28.74
N SER A 36 -21.25 -3.24 29.10
CA SER A 36 -20.14 -4.15 28.80
C SER A 36 -20.01 -4.40 27.29
N ASN A 37 -21.13 -4.63 26.59
CA ASN A 37 -21.13 -4.79 25.13
C ASN A 37 -20.68 -3.52 24.41
N GLU A 38 -21.16 -2.34 24.81
CA GLU A 38 -20.76 -1.06 24.21
C GLU A 38 -19.25 -0.78 24.40
N GLN A 39 -18.69 -1.08 25.58
CA GLN A 39 -17.25 -0.99 25.82
C GLN A 39 -16.45 -2.02 25.00
N SER A 40 -16.96 -3.23 24.84
CA SER A 40 -16.35 -4.27 24.01
C SER A 40 -16.31 -3.87 22.53
N THR A 41 -17.41 -3.39 21.97
CA THR A 41 -17.47 -2.88 20.59
C THR A 41 -16.58 -1.66 20.38
N ALA A 42 -16.54 -0.72 21.32
CA ALA A 42 -15.67 0.44 21.24
C ALA A 42 -14.18 0.05 21.26
N ASN A 43 -13.81 -0.98 22.03
CA ASN A 43 -12.45 -1.51 22.06
C ASN A 43 -12.07 -2.22 20.76
N ILE A 44 -12.98 -2.99 20.17
CA ILE A 44 -12.79 -3.64 18.86
C ILE A 44 -12.60 -2.57 17.76
N GLU A 45 -13.49 -1.57 17.68
CA GLU A 45 -13.37 -0.47 16.72
C GLU A 45 -12.06 0.31 16.90
N ARG A 46 -11.64 0.55 18.14
CA ARG A 46 -10.37 1.22 18.43
C ARG A 46 -9.18 0.40 17.96
N GLN A 47 -9.23 -0.92 18.13
CA GLN A 47 -8.17 -1.83 17.69
C GLN A 47 -8.08 -1.89 16.16
N GLU A 48 -9.22 -1.99 15.46
CA GLU A 48 -9.28 -1.93 14.00
C GLU A 48 -8.74 -0.60 13.44
N ARG A 49 -9.07 0.53 14.09
CA ARG A 49 -8.51 1.84 13.71
C ARG A 49 -6.99 1.88 13.88
N ILE A 50 -6.46 1.32 14.96
CA ILE A 50 -5.01 1.24 15.20
C ILE A 50 -4.32 0.38 14.13
N GLU A 51 -4.88 -0.78 13.79
CA GLU A 51 -4.35 -1.66 12.75
C GLU A 51 -4.39 -1.01 11.37
N SER A 52 -5.51 -0.35 11.02
CA SER A 52 -5.64 0.42 9.78
C SER A 52 -4.60 1.55 9.70
N GLN A 53 -4.37 2.28 10.79
CA GLN A 53 -3.34 3.32 10.86
C GLN A 53 -1.93 2.75 10.73
N LYS A 54 -1.62 1.62 11.37
CA LYS A 54 -0.33 0.92 11.23
C LYS A 54 -0.10 0.48 9.78
N ALA A 55 -1.12 -0.08 9.12
CA ALA A 55 -1.05 -0.47 7.72
C ALA A 55 -0.80 0.73 6.80
N LYS A 56 -1.54 1.83 6.99
CA LYS A 56 -1.34 3.09 6.24
C LYS A 56 0.08 3.64 6.40
N LYS A 57 0.59 3.70 7.64
CA LYS A 57 1.96 4.15 7.93
C LYS A 57 3.01 3.24 7.30
N SER A 58 2.83 1.92 7.39
CA SER A 58 3.73 0.93 6.75
C SER A 58 3.77 1.13 5.23
N ASN A 59 2.62 1.31 4.60
CA ASN A 59 2.53 1.56 3.16
C ASN A 59 3.18 2.89 2.75
N ALA A 60 3.03 3.94 3.56
CA ALA A 60 3.68 5.23 3.32
C ALA A 60 5.22 5.10 3.38
N ILE A 61 5.76 4.39 4.37
CA ILE A 61 7.19 4.13 4.51
C ILE A 61 7.72 3.34 3.30
N LYS A 62 7.00 2.28 2.88
CA LYS A 62 7.36 1.50 1.68
C LYS A 62 7.39 2.37 0.43
N LYS A 63 6.40 3.26 0.25
CA LYS A 63 6.33 4.20 -0.87
C LYS A 63 7.48 5.20 -0.84
N GLN A 64 7.80 5.76 0.33
CA GLN A 64 8.93 6.69 0.48
C GLN A 64 10.26 6.01 0.15
N LYS A 65 10.49 4.79 0.65
CA LYS A 65 11.69 4.01 0.33
C LYS A 65 11.80 3.75 -1.18
N ALA A 66 10.71 3.34 -1.82
CA ALA A 66 10.68 3.13 -3.26
C ALA A 66 11.02 4.41 -4.04
N ASN A 67 10.47 5.56 -3.64
CA ASN A 67 10.78 6.85 -4.27
C ASN A 67 12.26 7.23 -4.12
N GLN A 68 12.86 7.03 -2.93
CA GLN A 68 14.28 7.27 -2.70
C GLN A 68 15.16 6.35 -3.55
N THR A 69 14.83 5.05 -3.60
CA THR A 69 15.53 4.09 -4.46
C THR A 69 15.43 4.47 -5.94
N ASN A 70 14.24 4.85 -6.43
CA ASN A 70 14.06 5.30 -7.80
C ASN A 70 14.88 6.56 -8.12
N ALA A 71 14.99 7.50 -7.19
CA ALA A 71 15.87 8.67 -7.36
C ALA A 71 17.36 8.27 -7.47
N LEU A 72 17.81 7.27 -6.71
CA LEU A 72 19.17 6.72 -6.80
C LEU A 72 19.40 6.00 -8.14
N ILE A 73 18.44 5.18 -8.59
CA ILE A 73 18.48 4.51 -9.89
C ILE A 73 18.66 5.54 -11.02
N VAL A 74 17.85 6.60 -11.03
CA VAL A 74 17.97 7.68 -12.03
C VAL A 74 19.34 8.34 -11.97
N LYS A 75 19.87 8.59 -10.77
CA LYS A 75 21.22 9.15 -10.60
C LYS A 75 22.30 8.22 -11.16
N ASN A 76 22.22 6.93 -10.90
CA ASN A 76 23.19 5.93 -11.36
C ASN A 76 23.14 5.74 -12.87
N ILE A 77 21.95 5.68 -13.49
CA ILE A 77 21.78 5.64 -14.95
C ILE A 77 22.38 6.90 -15.59
N LYS A 78 22.16 8.07 -14.99
CA LYS A 78 22.76 9.34 -15.43
C LYS A 78 24.27 9.40 -15.16
N ALA A 79 24.82 8.63 -14.22
CA ALA A 79 26.26 8.57 -13.93
C ALA A 79 26.98 7.54 -14.80
N PHE A 80 26.33 6.43 -15.18
CA PHE A 80 26.84 5.48 -16.17
C PHE A 80 27.21 6.19 -17.49
N ARG A 81 26.43 7.24 -17.84
CA ARG A 81 26.71 8.25 -18.87
C ARG A 81 28.15 8.76 -18.90
N SER A 82 28.80 8.91 -17.74
CA SER A 82 30.08 9.63 -17.66
C SER A 82 31.30 8.75 -17.81
N LYS A 83 31.16 7.41 -17.74
CA LYS A 83 32.29 6.52 -17.51
C LYS A 83 32.59 5.54 -18.64
N ASN A 84 31.57 5.02 -19.31
CA ASN A 84 31.77 3.75 -20.02
C ASN A 84 31.62 3.79 -21.54
N ASP A 85 30.85 4.71 -22.15
CA ASP A 85 30.68 4.70 -23.62
C ASP A 85 29.87 5.91 -24.15
N PRO A 86 30.44 6.79 -25.02
CA PRO A 86 29.73 7.92 -25.61
C PRO A 86 28.74 7.54 -26.75
N ASP A 87 28.88 6.35 -27.33
CA ASP A 87 28.08 5.92 -28.49
C ASP A 87 26.76 5.26 -28.08
N THR A 88 26.74 4.66 -26.91
CA THR A 88 25.54 4.13 -26.27
C THR A 88 24.80 5.20 -25.45
N ASN A 89 24.58 6.36 -26.08
CA ASN A 89 24.15 7.62 -25.47
C ASN A 89 22.69 7.64 -24.97
N TRP A 90 22.20 6.53 -24.40
CA TRP A 90 20.80 6.30 -24.12
C TRP A 90 20.29 7.08 -22.89
N SER A 91 21.16 7.26 -21.90
CA SER A 91 20.83 7.95 -20.65
C SER A 91 20.48 9.43 -20.84
N LYS A 92 20.92 10.07 -21.94
CA LYS A 92 20.53 11.45 -22.27
C LYS A 92 19.04 11.58 -22.60
N TYR A 93 18.41 10.47 -22.98
CA TYR A 93 16.99 10.45 -23.29
C TYR A 93 16.16 10.29 -22.04
N VAL A 94 16.70 9.79 -20.92
CA VAL A 94 15.93 9.38 -19.75
C VAL A 94 15.84 10.51 -18.71
N SER A 95 14.61 10.95 -18.43
CA SER A 95 14.34 11.93 -17.38
C SER A 95 14.07 11.26 -16.04
N LYS A 96 13.33 10.15 -16.03
CA LYS A 96 12.93 9.40 -14.83
C LYS A 96 12.81 7.90 -15.08
N VAL A 97 13.07 7.12 -14.04
CA VAL A 97 12.89 5.66 -14.02
C VAL A 97 12.23 5.28 -12.70
N THR A 98 11.14 4.53 -12.80
CA THR A 98 10.42 3.99 -11.64
C THR A 98 10.41 2.47 -11.75
N VAL A 99 10.89 1.80 -10.70
CA VAL A 99 10.77 0.35 -10.54
C VAL A 99 9.75 0.07 -9.44
N ASN A 100 8.85 -0.88 -9.67
CA ASN A 100 7.92 -1.35 -8.64
C ASN A 100 8.39 -2.66 -7.98
N SER A 101 7.69 -3.12 -6.95
CA SER A 101 8.04 -4.35 -6.22
C SER A 101 7.94 -5.64 -7.06
N LYS A 102 7.29 -5.58 -8.22
CA LYS A 102 7.22 -6.67 -9.21
C LYS A 102 8.35 -6.59 -10.25
N ALA A 103 9.25 -5.62 -10.14
CA ALA A 103 10.30 -5.28 -11.08
C ALA A 103 9.81 -4.71 -12.43
N ASN A 104 8.55 -4.25 -12.53
CA ASN A 104 8.12 -3.53 -13.73
C ASN A 104 8.73 -2.12 -13.74
N LEU A 105 9.08 -1.65 -14.94
CA LEU A 105 9.65 -0.34 -15.18
C LEU A 105 8.65 0.63 -15.80
N SER A 106 8.73 1.88 -15.38
CA SER A 106 8.19 3.05 -16.07
C SER A 106 9.35 3.99 -16.35
N VAL A 107 9.55 4.34 -17.61
CA VAL A 107 10.66 5.20 -18.06
C VAL A 107 10.06 6.42 -18.73
N GLU A 108 10.37 7.60 -18.22
CA GLU A 108 10.05 8.87 -18.88
C GLU A 108 11.29 9.28 -19.67
N VAL A 109 11.06 9.63 -20.94
CA VAL A 109 12.12 10.01 -21.88
C VAL A 109 11.75 11.29 -22.63
N ASN A 110 12.76 12.04 -23.05
CA ASN A 110 12.56 13.28 -23.81
C ASN A 110 12.24 13.04 -25.29
N ASP A 111 11.79 14.09 -25.96
CA ASP A 111 11.37 14.09 -27.38
C ASP A 111 12.42 13.53 -28.35
N ARG A 112 13.71 13.65 -28.01
CA ARG A 112 14.79 13.15 -28.88
C ARG A 112 14.83 11.61 -28.93
N PHE A 113 14.23 10.94 -27.94
CA PHE A 113 14.09 9.48 -27.95
C PHE A 113 13.18 9.00 -29.08
N VAL A 114 12.12 9.76 -29.40
CA VAL A 114 11.12 9.39 -30.41
C VAL A 114 11.75 9.25 -31.79
N ASN A 115 12.75 10.08 -32.07
CA ASN A 115 13.46 10.14 -33.34
C ASN A 115 14.50 9.01 -33.54
N LEU A 116 14.69 8.14 -32.55
CA LEU A 116 15.57 6.99 -32.67
C LEU A 116 14.99 5.91 -33.58
N SER A 117 15.88 5.16 -34.23
CA SER A 117 15.50 3.91 -34.90
C SER A 117 14.98 2.90 -33.88
N ASP A 118 14.14 1.96 -34.30
CA ASP A 118 13.61 0.92 -33.41
C ASP A 118 14.74 0.08 -32.79
N LYS A 119 15.83 -0.14 -33.54
CA LYS A 119 17.04 -0.81 -33.05
C LYS A 119 17.71 -0.02 -31.91
N ASP A 120 17.79 1.30 -32.03
CA ASP A 120 18.41 2.15 -31.01
C ASP A 120 17.51 2.30 -29.79
N LYS A 121 16.18 2.40 -29.98
CA LYS A 121 15.18 2.34 -28.91
C LYS A 121 15.30 1.04 -28.11
N THR A 122 15.44 -0.08 -28.82
CA THR A 122 15.66 -1.41 -28.23
C THR A 122 16.91 -1.43 -27.36
N THR A 123 18.03 -0.97 -27.91
CA THR A 123 19.33 -0.99 -27.25
C THR A 123 19.32 -0.10 -26.00
N CYS A 124 18.71 1.09 -26.11
CA CYS A 124 18.49 2.01 -25.00
C CYS A 124 17.75 1.34 -23.85
N MET A 125 16.57 0.79 -24.16
CA MET A 125 15.69 0.26 -23.14
C MET A 125 16.24 -1.02 -22.51
N ARG A 126 17.04 -1.81 -23.24
CA ARG A 126 17.80 -2.94 -22.68
C ARG A 126 18.83 -2.48 -21.65
N GLY A 127 19.59 -1.43 -21.96
CA GLY A 127 20.55 -0.84 -21.03
C GLY A 127 19.88 -0.33 -19.76
N ILE A 128 18.81 0.46 -19.91
CA ILE A 128 18.03 0.99 -18.79
C ILE A 128 17.47 -0.13 -17.92
N ASN A 129 16.88 -1.17 -18.53
CA ASN A 129 16.32 -2.29 -17.79
C ASN A 129 17.37 -3.00 -16.94
N LYS A 130 18.50 -3.34 -17.55
CA LYS A 130 19.60 -4.04 -16.85
C LYS A 130 20.09 -3.23 -15.65
N GLU A 131 20.42 -1.95 -15.85
CA GLU A 131 20.97 -1.12 -14.78
C GLU A 131 19.92 -0.84 -13.69
N ALA A 132 18.70 -0.47 -14.06
CA ALA A 132 17.64 -0.15 -13.10
C ALA A 132 17.24 -1.36 -12.24
N THR A 133 17.23 -2.56 -12.81
CA THR A 133 16.86 -3.78 -12.06
C THR A 133 17.98 -4.25 -11.15
N TRP A 134 19.23 -4.13 -11.58
CA TRP A 134 20.39 -4.37 -10.72
C TRP A 134 20.45 -3.41 -9.54
N ASP A 135 20.22 -2.12 -9.79
CA ASP A 135 20.16 -1.11 -8.73
C ASP A 135 18.96 -1.32 -7.79
N ALA A 136 17.78 -1.63 -8.34
CA ALA A 136 16.60 -1.94 -7.53
C ALA A 136 16.83 -3.15 -6.63
N TYR A 137 17.56 -4.16 -7.10
CA TYR A 137 17.99 -5.28 -6.28
C TYR A 137 19.01 -4.86 -5.22
N HIS A 138 20.05 -4.13 -5.62
CA HIS A 138 21.12 -3.67 -4.73
C HIS A 138 20.59 -2.80 -3.58
N TYR A 139 19.60 -1.95 -3.85
CA TYR A 139 18.93 -1.10 -2.85
C TYR A 139 17.74 -1.79 -2.14
N GLY A 140 17.50 -3.07 -2.40
CA GLY A 140 16.51 -3.89 -1.70
C GLY A 140 15.05 -3.50 -1.97
N LEU A 141 14.76 -3.01 -3.18
CA LEU A 141 13.40 -2.75 -3.68
C LEU A 141 12.77 -4.01 -4.29
N ILE A 142 13.60 -4.89 -4.87
CA ILE A 142 13.19 -6.18 -5.44
C ILE A 142 14.12 -7.31 -4.95
N SER A 143 13.66 -8.55 -5.03
CA SER A 143 14.48 -9.74 -4.70
C SER A 143 15.35 -10.16 -5.88
N LYS A 144 16.43 -10.91 -5.61
CA LYS A 144 17.34 -11.45 -6.64
C LYS A 144 16.61 -12.27 -7.72
N SER A 145 15.59 -13.03 -7.31
CA SER A 145 14.75 -13.83 -8.23
C SER A 145 13.92 -13.00 -9.22
N LYS A 146 13.88 -11.68 -9.06
CA LYS A 146 13.22 -10.74 -9.98
C LYS A 146 14.19 -10.11 -10.98
N VAL A 147 15.50 -10.24 -10.77
CA VAL A 147 16.53 -9.77 -11.71
C VAL A 147 16.48 -10.67 -12.94
N GLY A 148 16.30 -10.07 -14.13
CA GLY A 148 16.25 -10.81 -15.40
C GLY A 148 14.94 -11.55 -15.67
N ASN A 149 13.81 -11.29 -15.02
CA ASN A 149 12.55 -11.85 -15.53
C ASN A 149 12.08 -11.14 -16.81
N ARG A 150 11.03 -11.65 -17.45
CA ARG A 150 10.36 -10.93 -18.54
C ARG A 150 9.76 -9.64 -17.99
N LEU A 151 10.45 -8.52 -18.14
CA LEU A 151 10.08 -7.25 -17.53
C LEU A 151 9.40 -6.34 -18.52
N TRP A 152 8.36 -5.67 -18.02
CA TRP A 152 7.60 -4.70 -18.77
C TRP A 152 8.20 -3.32 -18.53
N ALA A 153 8.49 -2.60 -19.61
CA ALA A 153 8.82 -1.18 -19.56
C ALA A 153 7.76 -0.41 -20.35
N GLN A 154 7.10 0.52 -19.67
CA GLN A 154 6.31 1.55 -20.34
C GLN A 154 7.18 2.77 -20.56
N ILE A 155 7.04 3.38 -21.73
CA ILE A 155 7.79 4.56 -22.12
C ILE A 155 6.80 5.71 -22.27
N PHE A 156 7.12 6.83 -21.63
CA PHE A 156 6.33 8.03 -21.66
C PHE A 156 7.17 9.19 -22.20
N ASP A 157 6.55 10.10 -22.95
CA ASP A 157 7.16 11.38 -23.31
C ASP A 157 7.18 12.34 -22.10
N ASP A 158 7.72 13.54 -22.32
CA ASP A 158 7.78 14.59 -21.29
C ASP A 158 6.38 15.10 -20.87
N ASP A 159 5.33 14.85 -21.67
CA ASP A 159 3.93 15.17 -21.40
C ASP A 159 3.15 14.01 -20.73
N ASN A 160 3.83 12.90 -20.40
CA ASN A 160 3.25 11.63 -19.89
C ASN A 160 2.34 10.87 -20.87
N ASN A 161 2.44 11.12 -22.18
CA ASN A 161 1.78 10.29 -23.17
C ASN A 161 2.53 8.97 -23.33
N GLU A 162 1.79 7.86 -23.37
CA GLU A 162 2.39 6.54 -23.59
C GLU A 162 2.92 6.44 -25.03
N MET A 163 4.23 6.29 -25.18
CA MET A 163 4.91 6.23 -26.48
C MET A 163 5.15 4.81 -26.99
N GLY A 164 5.03 3.82 -26.10
CA GLY A 164 5.23 2.43 -26.45
C GLY A 164 5.47 1.56 -25.23
N ARG A 165 5.42 0.26 -25.48
CA ARG A 165 5.71 -0.77 -24.49
C ARG A 165 6.83 -1.67 -24.99
N SER A 166 7.67 -2.09 -24.07
CA SER A 166 8.64 -3.15 -24.34
C SER A 166 8.54 -4.25 -23.29
N THR A 167 8.61 -5.49 -23.76
CA THR A 167 8.96 -6.64 -22.91
C THR A 167 10.41 -7.03 -23.16
N PHE A 168 11.21 -7.11 -22.10
CA PHE A 168 12.58 -7.65 -22.14
C PHE A 168 12.58 -9.00 -21.46
N ASP A 169 13.12 -10.03 -22.11
CA ASP A 169 13.54 -11.28 -21.48
C ASP A 169 15.08 -11.34 -21.51
N VAL A 170 15.73 -12.08 -20.59
CA VAL A 170 17.19 -12.33 -20.61
C VAL A 170 17.64 -12.93 -21.94
N TYR A 171 16.73 -13.53 -22.70
CA TYR A 171 16.97 -14.19 -23.99
C TYR A 171 16.78 -13.29 -25.22
N ASP A 172 16.94 -11.96 -25.08
CA ASP A 172 16.99 -11.00 -26.20
C ASP A 172 15.74 -10.96 -27.14
N ASN A 173 14.60 -11.52 -26.72
CA ASN A 173 13.35 -11.43 -27.48
C ASN A 173 12.66 -10.08 -27.25
N TYR A 174 13.03 -9.08 -28.05
CA TYR A 174 12.39 -7.78 -28.08
C TYR A 174 11.20 -7.74 -29.04
N LYS A 175 10.07 -7.18 -28.58
CA LYS A 175 8.98 -6.71 -29.44
C LYS A 175 8.59 -5.30 -29.00
N TRP A 176 8.75 -4.34 -29.91
CA TRP A 176 8.11 -3.04 -29.81
C TRP A 176 6.64 -3.20 -30.17
N ASN A 177 5.75 -2.79 -29.27
CA ASN A 177 4.31 -2.69 -29.53
C ASN A 177 3.83 -1.28 -29.22
#